data_AF-A0A970PWA1-F1
#
_entry.id   AF-A0A970PWA1-F1
#
_cell.length_a   1.000
_cell.length_b   1.000
_cell.length_c   1.000
_cell.angle_alpha   90.00
_cell.angle_beta   90.00
_cell.angle_gamma   90.00
#
_symmetry.space_group_name_H-M   'P 1'
#
loop_
_entity.id
_entity.type
_entity.pdbx_description
1 polymer ?
#
loop_
_entity_poly.entity_id
_entity_poly.type
_entity_poly.pdbx_seq_one_letter_code
_entity_poly.pdbx_strand_id
1 'polypeptide(L)'
;MRINYRQQQLIEELYNKVKSKYTQIKFKDLEVSPDDPEHIWINVISTLDEDEEIEMMGYSAELGTELLEEYGYRISIMPENPNTVFA
;
A
#
# COMPACT_ATOMS: atom_id res chain seq x y z
N MET A 1 -0.60 -16.94 -1.84
CA MET A 1 -1.43 -15.90 -2.47
C MET A 1 -1.59 -16.20 -3.96
N ARG A 2 -2.80 -16.14 -4.52
CA ARG A 2 -3.05 -16.26 -5.96
C ARG A 2 -3.62 -14.94 -6.46
N ILE A 3 -2.81 -14.16 -7.16
CA ILE A 3 -3.21 -12.87 -7.76
C ILE A 3 -3.80 -13.13 -9.14
N ASN A 4 -4.98 -12.58 -9.41
CA ASN A 4 -5.57 -12.59 -10.74
C ASN A 4 -5.10 -11.38 -11.58
N TYR A 5 -5.32 -11.43 -12.90
CA TYR A 5 -4.87 -10.37 -13.80
C TYR A 5 -5.37 -8.97 -13.42
N ARG A 6 -6.63 -8.85 -12.98
CA ARG A 6 -7.21 -7.57 -12.57
C ARG A 6 -6.57 -7.06 -11.27
N GLN A 7 -6.38 -7.94 -10.28
CA GLN A 7 -5.68 -7.59 -9.04
C GLN A 7 -4.26 -7.10 -9.31
N GLN A 8 -3.52 -7.75 -10.22
CA GLN A 8 -2.18 -7.30 -10.61
C GLN A 8 -2.21 -5.88 -11.19
N GLN A 9 -3.14 -5.58 -12.10
CA GLN A 9 -3.27 -4.23 -12.65
C GLN A 9 -3.56 -3.19 -11.55
N LEU A 10 -4.49 -3.49 -10.65
CA LEU A 10 -4.86 -2.57 -9.57
C LEU A 10 -3.73 -2.36 -8.55
N ILE A 11 -2.94 -3.40 -8.27
CA ILE A 11 -1.74 -3.30 -7.44
C ILE A 11 -0.73 -2.35 -8.07
N GLU A 12 -0.45 -2.50 -9.37
CA GLU A 12 0.48 -1.63 -10.10
C GLU A 12 -0.04 -0.19 -10.18
N GLU A 13 -1.33 0.01 -10.45
CA GLU A 13 -1.99 1.32 -10.49
C GLU A 13 -1.91 2.03 -9.13
N LEU A 14 -2.28 1.35 -8.04
CA LEU A 14 -2.22 1.89 -6.69
C LEU A 14 -0.80 2.28 -6.31
N TYR A 15 0.16 1.37 -6.48
CA TYR A 15 1.56 1.63 -6.15
C TYR A 15 2.11 2.82 -6.94
N ASN A 16 1.86 2.88 -8.25
CA ASN A 16 2.36 3.97 -9.09
C ASN A 16 1.72 5.31 -8.73
N LYS A 17 0.42 5.33 -8.41
CA LYS A 17 -0.29 6.54 -7.98
C LYS A 17 0.32 7.08 -6.68
N VAL A 18 0.51 6.23 -5.67
CA VAL A 18 1.15 6.64 -4.40
C VAL A 18 2.60 7.07 -4.60
N LYS A 19 3.40 6.30 -5.36
CA LYS A 19 4.80 6.64 -5.65
C LYS A 19 4.99 7.96 -6.39
N SER A 20 4.04 8.33 -7.27
CA SER A 20 4.10 9.60 -7.99
C SER A 20 4.03 10.82 -7.07
N LYS A 21 3.35 10.68 -5.91
CA LYS A 21 3.27 11.71 -4.87
C LYS A 21 4.39 11.57 -3.84
N TYR A 22 4.71 10.34 -3.43
CA TYR A 22 5.72 10.02 -2.42
C TYR A 22 6.89 9.25 -3.04
N THR A 23 7.80 9.98 -3.67
CA THR A 23 8.90 9.39 -4.47
C THR A 23 9.92 8.59 -3.63
N GLN A 24 9.92 8.78 -2.31
CA GLN A 24 10.82 8.15 -1.35
C GLN A 24 10.48 6.68 -1.08
N ILE A 25 9.28 6.22 -1.46
CA ILE A 25 8.88 4.83 -1.24
C ILE A 25 9.44 3.88 -2.28
N LYS A 26 9.83 2.69 -1.84
CA LYS A 26 10.32 1.61 -2.71
C LYS A 26 9.51 0.35 -2.47
N PHE A 27 9.08 -0.30 -3.56
CA PHE A 27 8.42 -1.59 -3.46
C PHE A 27 9.33 -2.61 -2.77
N LYS A 28 8.78 -3.37 -1.82
CA LYS A 28 9.47 -4.45 -1.11
C LYS A 28 8.98 -5.81 -1.61
N ASP A 29 7.74 -6.14 -1.31
CA ASP A 29 7.09 -7.40 -1.67
C ASP A 29 5.56 -7.26 -1.58
N LEU A 30 4.86 -8.37 -1.86
CA LEU A 30 3.43 -8.49 -1.69
C LEU A 30 3.15 -9.60 -0.68
N GLU A 31 2.30 -9.28 0.29
CA GLU A 31 1.82 -10.23 1.28
C GLU A 31 0.30 -10.17 1.38
N VAL A 32 -0.28 -11.11 2.12
CA VAL A 32 -1.69 -11.04 2.52
C VAL A 32 -1.76 -10.64 3.97
N SER A 33 -2.81 -9.91 4.34
CA SER A 33 -3.07 -9.60 5.74
C SER A 33 -3.11 -10.89 6.56
N PRO A 34 -2.45 -10.95 7.72
CA PRO A 34 -2.58 -12.07 8.65
C PRO A 34 -4.02 -12.33 9.09
N ASP A 35 -4.85 -11.29 9.13
CA ASP A 35 -6.25 -11.34 9.59
C ASP A 35 -7.24 -11.64 8.46
N ASP A 36 -6.84 -11.40 7.20
CA ASP A 36 -7.72 -11.48 6.04
C ASP A 36 -6.93 -11.94 4.80
N PRO A 37 -7.05 -13.21 4.38
CA PRO A 37 -6.31 -13.74 3.25
C PRO A 37 -6.74 -13.15 1.89
N GLU A 38 -7.85 -12.43 1.82
CA GLU A 38 -8.29 -11.69 0.62
C GLU A 38 -7.75 -10.26 0.58
N HIS A 39 -7.22 -9.75 1.69
CA HIS A 39 -6.60 -8.43 1.77
C HIS A 39 -5.14 -8.50 1.34
N ILE A 40 -4.82 -7.90 0.20
CA ILE A 40 -3.45 -7.83 -0.32
C ILE A 40 -2.75 -6.60 0.24
N TRP A 41 -1.54 -6.80 0.77
CA TRP A 41 -0.65 -5.74 1.22
C TRP A 41 0.47 -5.54 0.21
N ILE A 42 0.64 -4.29 -0.20
CA ILE A 42 1.76 -3.81 -0.98
C ILE A 42 2.76 -3.23 0.02
N ASN A 43 3.72 -4.06 0.44
CA ASN A 43 4.73 -3.62 1.39
C ASN A 43 5.73 -2.70 0.68
N VAL A 44 6.01 -1.55 1.28
CA VAL A 44 6.96 -0.57 0.77
C VAL A 44 7.96 -0.19 1.84
N ILE A 45 9.22 -0.01 1.45
CA ILE A 45 10.20 0.67 2.31
C ILE A 45 9.96 2.18 2.16
N SER A 46 9.68 2.85 3.28
CA SER A 46 9.48 4.30 3.37
C SER A 46 10.69 4.94 4.04
N THR A 47 11.11 6.10 3.57
CA THR A 47 12.08 6.97 4.29
C THR A 47 11.49 8.36 4.52
N LEU A 48 10.17 8.45 4.53
CA LEU A 48 9.44 9.67 4.87
C LEU A 48 9.63 9.98 6.36
N ASP A 49 9.43 11.23 6.74
CA ASP A 49 9.24 11.56 8.16
C ASP A 49 7.86 11.09 8.65
N GLU A 50 7.63 11.16 9.96
CA GLU A 50 6.41 10.64 10.59
C GLU A 50 5.14 11.33 10.05
N ASP A 51 5.17 12.66 9.88
CA ASP A 51 4.02 13.42 9.40
C ASP A 51 3.72 13.09 7.93
N GLU A 52 4.75 13.02 7.09
CA GLU A 52 4.63 12.62 5.68
C GLU A 52 4.11 11.17 5.53
N GLU A 53 4.56 10.26 6.41
CA GLU A 53 4.11 8.86 6.41
C GLU A 53 2.64 8.74 6.82
N ILE A 54 2.22 9.48 7.85
CA ILE A 54 0.80 9.55 8.26
C ILE A 54 -0.06 10.09 7.10
N GLU A 55 0.38 11.15 6.44
CA GLU A 55 -0.34 11.70 5.28
C GLU A 55 -0.43 10.68 4.14
N MET A 56 0.69 10.01 3.81
CA MET A 56 0.73 8.97 2.78
C MET A 56 -0.20 7.81 3.12
N MET A 57 -0.21 7.36 4.38
CA MET A 57 -1.10 6.28 4.83
C MET A 57 -2.56 6.69 4.65
N GLY A 58 -2.94 7.91 5.04
CA GLY A 58 -4.29 8.45 4.80
C GLY A 58 -4.65 8.47 3.31
N TYR A 59 -3.78 9.05 2.48
CA TYR A 59 -3.97 9.10 1.03
C TYR A 59 -4.12 7.71 0.39
N SER A 60 -3.23 6.78 0.74
CA SER A 60 -3.27 5.41 0.18
C SER A 60 -4.47 4.60 0.68
N ALA A 61 -4.96 4.87 1.89
CA ALA A 61 -6.16 4.23 2.43
C ALA A 61 -7.44 4.70 1.72
N GLU A 62 -7.54 5.98 1.37
CA GLU A 62 -8.64 6.50 0.55
C GLU A 62 -8.67 5.80 -0.82
N LEU A 63 -7.53 5.72 -1.49
CA LEU A 63 -7.40 5.00 -2.76
C LEU A 63 -7.75 3.50 -2.63
N GLY A 64 -7.28 2.84 -1.57
CA GLY A 64 -7.62 1.45 -1.30
C GLY A 64 -9.13 1.24 -1.08
N THR A 65 -9.80 2.23 -0.48
CA THR A 65 -11.26 2.21 -0.30
C THR A 65 -11.99 2.33 -1.63
N GLU A 66 -11.55 3.23 -2.52
CA GLU A 66 -12.08 3.33 -3.89
C GLU A 66 -11.97 1.98 -4.63
N LEU A 67 -10.82 1.29 -4.52
CA LEU A 67 -10.63 -0.02 -5.16
C LEU A 67 -11.56 -1.10 -4.61
N LEU A 68 -11.81 -1.07 -3.29
CA LEU A 68 -12.73 -1.99 -2.64
C LEU A 68 -14.17 -1.73 -3.11
N GLU A 69 -14.60 -0.46 -3.17
CA GLU A 69 -15.95 -0.09 -3.59
C GLU A 69 -16.21 -0.38 -5.08
N GLU A 70 -15.25 -0.06 -5.96
CA GLU A 70 -15.41 -0.23 -7.40
C GLU A 70 -15.22 -1.67 -7.89
N TYR A 71 -14.27 -2.40 -7.31
CA TYR A 71 -13.84 -3.71 -7.82
C TYR A 71 -13.99 -4.86 -6.83
N GLY A 72 -14.33 -4.58 -5.56
CA GLY A 72 -14.43 -5.59 -4.52
C GLY A 72 -13.08 -6.13 -4.05
N TYR A 73 -11.97 -5.46 -4.39
CA TYR A 73 -10.62 -5.92 -4.01
C TYR A 73 -10.05 -5.06 -2.88
N ARG A 74 -9.76 -5.70 -1.76
CA ARG A 74 -9.10 -5.05 -0.61
C ARG A 74 -7.59 -5.06 -0.84
N ILE A 75 -7.03 -3.91 -1.18
CA ILE A 75 -5.59 -3.72 -1.45
C ILE A 75 -5.12 -2.49 -0.67
N SER A 76 -3.97 -2.58 0.02
CA SER A 76 -3.42 -1.47 0.80
C SER A 76 -1.92 -1.34 0.67
N ILE A 77 -1.40 -0.12 0.83
CA ILE A 77 0.04 0.15 0.96
C ILE A 77 0.41 0.02 2.43
N MET A 78 1.44 -0.76 2.73
CA MET A 78 1.94 -0.95 4.09
C MET A 78 3.40 -0.46 4.15
N PRO A 79 3.65 0.71 4.73
CA PRO A 79 5.00 1.20 4.89
C PRO A 79 5.74 0.46 6.00
N GLU A 80 7.00 0.11 5.72
CA GLU A 80 8.00 -0.21 6.70
C GLU A 80 9.04 0.90 6.67
N ASN A 81 9.15 1.65 7.75
CA ASN A 81 10.11 2.73 7.88
C ASN A 81 11.23 2.32 8.85
N PRO A 82 12.44 2.03 8.34
CA PRO A 82 13.56 1.61 9.16
C PRO A 82 14.09 2.74 10.07
N ASN A 83 13.68 3.99 9.85
CA ASN A 83 14.06 5.14 10.66
C ASN A 83 13.06 5.45 11.78
N THR A 84 11.90 4.79 11.80
CA THR A 84 10.89 4.99 12.85
C THR A 84 11.43 4.44 14.16
N VAL A 85 11.68 5.33 15.10
CA VAL A 85 12.08 4.97 16.47
C VAL A 85 10.80 4.76 17.27
N PHE A 86 10.51 3.51 17.63
CA PHE A 86 9.48 3.22 18.63
C PHE A 86 9.98 3.73 19.98
N ALA A 87 9.44 4.85 20.44
CA ALA A 87 9.70 5.44 21.75
C ALA A 87 9.02 4.64 22.88
#